data_AF-A0A7C4BPU8-F1
#
_entry.id   AF-A0A7C4BPU8-F1
#
_cell.length_a   1.000
_cell.length_b   1.000
_cell.length_c   1.000
_cell.angle_alpha   90.00
_cell.angle_beta   90.00
_cell.angle_gamma   90.00
#
_symmetry.space_group_name_H-M   'P 1'
#
loop_
_entity.id
_entity.type
_entity.pdbx_description
1 polymer ?
#
loop_
_entity_poly.entity_id
_entity_poly.type
_entity_poly.pdbx_seq_one_letter_code
_entity_poly.pdbx_strand_id
1 'polypeptide(L)' 'GTYYYPNAEHESLFWYMFDQVLIRPELLGRFKNEDLSILTSDNEISFLNENGTPDKSIASDHLPLLLKLDL' A
#
# COMPACT_ATOMS: atom_id res chain seq x y z
N GLY A 1 -1.45 -3.67 -1.12
CA GLY A 1 -1.50 -3.02 0.18
C GLY A 1 -0.65 -3.84 1.10
N THR A 2 -0.10 -3.12 2.04
CA THR A 2 1.02 -3.58 2.84
C THR A 2 0.53 -3.87 4.24
N TYR A 3 0.79 -5.08 4.71
CA TYR A 3 0.41 -5.55 6.03
C TYR A 3 1.66 -5.65 6.89
N TYR A 4 1.56 -5.17 8.13
CA TYR A 4 2.63 -5.30 9.12
C TYR A 4 2.36 -6.51 10.03
N TYR A 5 3.29 -7.47 10.06
CA TYR A 5 3.17 -8.68 10.87
C TYR A 5 4.34 -8.82 11.86
N PRO A 6 4.09 -8.78 13.18
CA PRO A 6 5.16 -8.71 14.18
C PRO A 6 5.69 -10.06 14.69
N ASN A 7 5.22 -11.22 14.21
CA ASN A 7 5.75 -12.50 14.72
C ASN A 7 7.14 -12.78 14.14
N ALA A 8 8.10 -12.99 15.04
CA ALA A 8 9.51 -13.25 14.74
C ALA A 8 9.74 -14.75 14.50
N GLU A 9 9.86 -15.15 13.24
CA GLU A 9 10.64 -16.33 12.86
C GLU A 9 12.02 -15.88 12.39
N HIS A 10 12.98 -16.81 12.21
CA HIS A 10 14.42 -16.55 12.10
C HIS A 10 14.83 -15.48 11.06
N GLU A 11 13.95 -15.14 10.11
CA GLU A 11 14.02 -13.95 9.25
C GLU A 11 12.62 -13.33 9.04
N SER A 12 12.20 -12.40 9.91
CA SER A 12 10.91 -11.69 9.72
C SER A 12 11.07 -10.41 8.90
N LEU A 13 10.62 -10.46 7.64
CA LEU A 13 10.36 -9.27 6.83
C LEU A 13 9.01 -8.68 7.27
N PHE A 14 9.05 -7.75 8.23
CA PHE A 14 7.87 -7.19 8.89
C PHE A 14 6.81 -6.59 7.95
N TRP A 15 7.17 -6.21 6.72
CA TRP A 15 6.28 -5.66 5.71
C TRP A 15 5.97 -6.67 4.62
N TYR A 16 4.70 -7.02 4.48
CA TYR A 16 4.22 -7.91 3.44
C TYR A 16 3.41 -7.14 2.40
N MET A 17 3.70 -7.32 1.11
CA MET A 17 2.86 -6.81 0.01
C MET A 17 1.83 -7.88 -0.38
N PHE A 18 0.61 -7.79 0.16
CA PHE A 18 -0.47 -8.72 -0.17
C PHE A 18 -1.39 -8.21 -1.29
N ASP A 19 -1.81 -6.94 -1.23
CA ASP A 19 -2.68 -6.43 -2.32
C ASP A 19 -1.86 -5.99 -3.52
N GLN A 20 -2.40 -6.31 -4.70
CA GLN A 20 -1.77 -6.12 -6.01
C GLN A 20 -2.77 -5.51 -6.97
N VAL A 21 -2.27 -4.78 -7.97
CA VAL A 21 -3.05 -4.32 -9.12
C VAL A 21 -2.62 -5.12 -10.33
N LEU A 22 -3.54 -5.91 -10.90
CA LEU A 22 -3.31 -6.64 -12.15
C LEU A 22 -3.92 -5.88 -13.32
N ILE A 23 -3.09 -5.48 -14.27
CA ILE A 23 -3.47 -4.68 -15.43
C ILE A 23 -3.45 -5.56 -16.68
N ARG A 24 -4.47 -5.45 -17.54
CA ARG A 24 -4.48 -6.15 -18.84
C ARG A 24 -3.35 -5.61 -19.72
N PRO A 25 -2.65 -6.45 -20.50
CA PRO A 25 -1.56 -6.00 -21.38
C PRO A 25 -1.94 -4.84 -22.31
N GLU A 26 -3.17 -4.82 -22.80
CA GLU A 26 -3.71 -3.76 -23.68
C GLU A 26 -3.77 -2.37 -23.01
N LEU A 27 -3.75 -2.31 -21.67
CA LEU A 27 -3.77 -1.07 -20.90
C LEU A 27 -2.36 -0.61 -20.49
N LEU A 28 -1.30 -1.35 -20.80
CA LEU A 28 0.06 -0.99 -20.42
C LEU A 28 0.51 0.33 -21.02
N GLY A 29 0.05 0.67 -22.23
CA GLY A 29 0.33 1.98 -22.85
C GLY A 29 -0.32 3.17 -22.13
N ARG A 30 -1.24 2.90 -21.19
CA ARG A 30 -1.96 3.90 -20.38
C ARG A 30 -1.49 3.91 -18.92
N PHE A 31 -0.54 3.04 -18.59
CA PHE A 31 0.02 2.92 -17.27
C PHE A 31 1.39 3.60 -17.22
N LYS A 32 1.62 4.39 -16.16
CA LYS A 32 2.94 4.92 -15.82
C LYS A 32 3.28 4.48 -14.41
N ASN A 33 4.54 4.13 -14.17
CA ASN A 33 4.98 3.73 -12.83
C ASN A 33 4.73 4.81 -11.77
N GLU A 34 4.82 6.08 -12.14
CA GLU A 34 4.53 7.24 -11.27
C GLU A 34 3.05 7.35 -10.85
N ASP A 35 2.14 6.68 -11.56
CA ASP A 35 0.71 6.67 -11.29
C ASP A 35 0.29 5.52 -10.33
N LEU A 36 1.26 4.75 -9.81
CA LEU A 36 1.05 3.72 -8.79
C LEU A 36 1.78 4.08 -7.50
N SER A 37 1.05 4.17 -6.39
CA SER A 37 1.64 4.45 -5.08
C SER A 37 0.91 3.76 -3.94
N ILE A 38 1.61 3.57 -2.82
CA ILE A 38 1.01 3.21 -1.53
C ILE A 38 0.82 4.53 -0.77
N LEU A 39 -0.41 4.85 -0.36
CA LEU A 39 -0.65 6.08 0.39
C LEU A 39 -0.45 5.84 1.89
N THR A 40 0.20 6.78 2.54
CA THR A 40 0.37 6.83 4.01
C THR A 40 -0.45 7.94 4.66
N SER A 41 -1.13 8.78 3.86
CA SER A 41 -2.06 9.82 4.30
C SER A 41 -2.98 10.24 3.16
N ASP A 42 -4.00 11.02 3.48
CA ASP A 42 -4.86 11.77 2.53
C ASP A 42 -4.49 13.26 2.45
N ASN A 43 -3.31 13.63 2.96
CA ASN A 43 -2.81 14.99 3.20
C ASN A 43 -3.40 15.71 4.44
N GLU A 44 -4.46 15.20 5.05
CA GLU A 44 -5.01 15.77 6.30
C GLU A 44 -4.65 14.88 7.51
N ILE A 45 -4.78 13.56 7.35
CA ILE A 45 -4.63 12.57 8.41
C ILE A 45 -3.61 11.50 7.98
N SER A 46 -2.70 11.15 8.90
CA SER A 46 -1.77 10.02 8.73
C SER A 46 -2.50 8.69 8.89
N PHE A 47 -2.25 7.75 7.99
CA PHE A 47 -2.68 6.36 8.11
C PHE A 47 -1.69 5.50 8.91
N LEU A 48 -0.57 6.09 9.34
CA LEU A 48 0.44 5.44 10.17
C LEU A 48 0.31 5.90 11.62
N ASN A 49 0.51 4.96 12.54
CA ASN A 49 0.65 5.25 13.96
C ASN A 49 2.05 5.78 14.29
N GLU A 50 2.29 6.12 15.56
CA GLU A 50 3.59 6.62 16.06
C GLU A 50 4.78 5.67 15.82
N ASN A 51 4.51 4.37 15.61
CA ASN A 51 5.53 3.37 15.30
C ASN A 51 5.75 3.20 13.78
N GLY A 52 5.12 4.02 12.94
CA GLY A 52 5.26 3.97 11.49
C GLY A 52 4.59 2.77 10.82
N THR A 53 3.65 2.12 11.50
CA THR A 53 2.87 0.97 10.97
C THR A 53 1.40 1.37 10.76
N PRO A 54 0.61 0.62 9.96
CA PRO A 54 -0.78 0.99 9.69
C PRO A 54 -1.59 1.18 10.97
N ASP A 55 -2.27 2.31 11.07
CA ASP A 55 -3.15 2.62 12.19
C ASP A 55 -4.57 2.11 11.93
N LYS A 56 -4.88 0.95 12.52
CA LYS A 56 -6.21 0.31 12.42
C LYS A 56 -7.33 1.14 13.04
N SER A 57 -7.01 2.04 13.95
CA SER A 57 -8.00 2.87 14.65
C SER A 57 -8.44 4.08 13.81
N ILE A 58 -7.55 4.56 12.94
CA ILE A 58 -7.80 5.69 12.04
C ILE A 58 -8.32 5.22 10.67
N ALA A 59 -7.70 4.19 10.08
CA ALA A 59 -8.00 3.78 8.71
C ALA A 59 -8.19 2.26 8.58
N SER A 60 -7.11 1.49 8.58
CA SER A 60 -7.11 0.06 8.27
C SER A 60 -5.82 -0.59 8.74
N ASP A 61 -5.78 -1.92 8.79
CA ASP A 61 -4.55 -2.67 8.99
C ASP A 61 -3.71 -2.90 7.74
N HIS A 62 -4.17 -2.35 6.61
CA HIS A 62 -3.45 -2.28 5.35
C HIS A 62 -3.32 -0.83 4.90
N LEU A 63 -2.23 -0.51 4.21
CA LEU A 63 -2.15 0.75 3.46
C LEU A 63 -2.84 0.64 2.09
N PRO A 64 -3.61 1.66 1.68
CA PRO A 64 -4.27 1.68 0.38
C PRO A 64 -3.26 1.81 -0.76
N LEU A 65 -3.58 1.16 -1.89
CA LEU A 65 -2.90 1.34 -3.17
C LEU A 65 -3.71 2.34 -4.02
N LEU A 66 -3.05 3.39 -4.48
CA LEU A 66 -3.59 4.31 -5.47
C LEU A 66 -3.04 3.95 -6.84
N LEU A 67 -3.95 3.77 -7.80
CA LEU A 67 -3.63 3.62 -9.22
C LEU A 67 -4.41 4.68 -10.00
N LYS A 68 -3.72 5.38 -10.89
CA LYS A 68 -4.34 6.18 -11.94
C LYS A 68 -4.10 5.55 -13.31
N LEU A 69 -5.12 5.57 -14.17
CA LEU A 69 -5.04 5.15 -15.57
C LEU A 69 -5.53 6.29 -16.46
N ASP A 70 -4.86 6.51 -17.58
CA ASP A 70 -5.29 7.46 -18.61
C ASP A 70 -6.31 6.77 -19.54
N LEU A 71 -7.59 7.18 -19.47
CA LEU A 71 -8.71 6.45 -20.09
C LEU A 71 -9.22 7.09 -21.38
#